data_AF-A0A9D1UQQ7-F1
#
_entry.id   AF-A0A9D1UQQ7-F1
#
_cell.length_a   1.000
_cell.length_b   1.000
_cell.length_c   1.000
_cell.angle_alpha   90.00
_cell.angle_beta   90.00
_cell.angle_gamma   90.00
#
_symmetry.space_group_name_H-M   'P 1'
#
loop_
_entity.id
_entity.type
_entity.pdbx_description
1 polymer ?
#
loop_
_entity_poly.entity_id
_entity_poly.type
_entity_poly.pdbx_seq_one_letter_code
_entity_poly.pdbx_strand_id
1 'polypeptide(L)'
;MSQTKPSTAAEERVAEFIETLRGMATGSYLAEEEKEFWEAPYPDQAVDEAQQLVTGMLHAAYAVRDKDEEARASIAEGVQLRQPVAANEAEEAEGDTAGGEDNTTLAIAAVITPDLNRLQELSKRYEDALIEDEEIADLAEIIGIVANDMGADAAALAAHVRGVVES
;
A
#
# COMPACT_ATOMS: atom_id res chain seq x y z
N MET A 1 11.46 -17.76 -17.47
CA MET A 1 11.70 -16.38 -17.03
C MET A 1 11.64 -16.39 -15.52
N SER A 2 12.68 -15.93 -14.84
CA SER A 2 12.68 -15.86 -13.37
C SER A 2 11.88 -14.63 -12.98
N GLN A 3 10.76 -14.83 -12.27
CA GLN A 3 9.99 -13.72 -11.72
C GLN A 3 10.88 -12.97 -10.73
N THR A 4 10.94 -11.65 -10.83
CA THR A 4 11.63 -10.82 -9.83
C THR A 4 10.95 -11.07 -8.49
N LYS A 5 11.74 -11.53 -7.53
CA LYS A 5 11.29 -11.70 -6.14
C LYS A 5 11.28 -10.35 -5.43
N PRO A 6 10.34 -10.14 -4.50
CA PRO A 6 10.41 -9.01 -3.59
C PRO A 6 11.74 -8.96 -2.85
N SER A 7 12.17 -7.76 -2.45
CA SER A 7 13.34 -7.62 -1.59
C SER A 7 13.01 -8.09 -0.18
N THR A 8 14.04 -8.56 0.53
CA THR A 8 13.91 -8.97 1.94
C THR A 8 13.37 -7.82 2.80
N ALA A 9 13.80 -6.58 2.55
CA ALA A 9 13.32 -5.42 3.30
C ALA A 9 11.81 -5.19 3.12
N ALA A 10 11.30 -5.34 1.89
CA ALA A 10 9.87 -5.20 1.64
C ALA A 10 9.07 -6.36 2.25
N GLU A 11 9.58 -7.59 2.19
CA GLU A 11 8.95 -8.76 2.83
C GLU A 11 8.90 -8.64 4.36
N GLU A 12 10.01 -8.21 4.97
CA GLU A 12 10.10 -7.96 6.42
C GLU A 12 9.10 -6.88 6.85
N ARG A 13 9.02 -5.77 6.10
CA ARG A 13 8.09 -4.70 6.44
C ARG A 13 6.62 -5.12 6.32
N VAL A 14 6.28 -5.94 5.33
CA VAL A 14 4.94 -6.55 5.22
C VAL A 14 4.67 -7.48 6.39
N ALA A 15 5.65 -8.28 6.81
CA ALA A 15 5.48 -9.18 7.95
C ALA A 15 5.21 -8.41 9.25
N GLU A 16 5.95 -7.33 9.51
CA GLU A 16 5.76 -6.44 10.66
C GLU A 16 4.36 -5.79 10.63
N PHE A 17 3.94 -5.27 9.48
CA PHE A 17 2.61 -4.68 9.31
C PHE A 17 1.49 -5.68 9.65
N ILE A 18 1.57 -6.90 9.12
CA ILE A 18 0.57 -7.95 9.38
C ILE A 18 0.61 -8.42 10.84
N GLU A 19 1.79 -8.45 11.47
CA GLU A 19 1.91 -8.77 12.89
C GLU A 19 1.19 -7.73 13.76
N THR A 20 1.37 -6.44 13.48
CA THR A 20 0.64 -5.36 14.18
C THR A 20 -0.87 -5.53 14.06
N LEU A 21 -1.38 -5.72 12.83
CA LEU A 21 -2.81 -5.96 12.59
C LEU A 21 -3.33 -7.18 13.35
N ARG A 22 -2.56 -8.26 13.39
CA ARG A 22 -2.91 -9.48 14.12
C ARG A 22 -2.90 -9.29 15.63
N GLY A 23 -1.97 -8.48 16.13
CA GLY A 23 -1.93 -8.06 17.52
C GLY A 23 -3.23 -7.38 17.94
N MET A 24 -3.73 -6.47 17.11
CA MET A 24 -5.02 -5.80 17.29
C MET A 24 -6.22 -6.75 17.16
N ALA A 25 -6.23 -7.66 16.18
CA ALA A 25 -7.32 -8.64 16.03
C ALA A 25 -7.43 -9.65 17.18
N THR A 26 -6.30 -9.98 17.81
CA THR A 26 -6.22 -11.05 18.82
C THR A 26 -6.03 -10.54 20.24
N GLY A 27 -5.76 -9.24 20.39
CA GLY A 27 -5.41 -8.62 21.66
C GLY A 27 -4.15 -9.23 22.25
N SER A 28 -3.19 -9.68 21.43
CA SER A 28 -2.00 -10.41 21.90
C SER A 28 -1.16 -9.63 22.92
N TYR A 29 -1.28 -8.30 22.92
CA TYR A 29 -0.65 -7.36 23.84
C TYR A 29 -1.39 -7.21 25.18
N LEU A 30 -2.63 -7.69 25.30
CA LEU A 30 -3.45 -7.58 26.51
C LEU A 30 -3.19 -8.74 27.47
N ALA A 31 -3.27 -8.46 28.77
CA ALA A 31 -3.31 -9.50 29.80
C ALA A 31 -4.60 -10.33 29.73
N GLU A 32 -4.60 -11.55 30.29
CA GLU A 32 -5.77 -12.43 30.23
C GLU A 32 -7.01 -11.81 30.90
N GLU A 33 -6.82 -11.02 31.96
CA GLU A 33 -7.91 -10.36 32.66
C GLU A 33 -8.49 -9.18 31.85
N GLU A 34 -7.66 -8.52 31.03
CA GLU A 34 -8.09 -7.43 30.15
C GLU A 34 -8.89 -7.95 28.96
N LYS A 35 -8.63 -9.20 28.54
CA LYS A 35 -9.35 -9.86 27.44
C LYS A 35 -10.80 -10.21 27.78
N GLU A 36 -11.16 -10.34 29.06
CA GLU A 36 -12.52 -10.75 29.48
C GLU A 36 -13.59 -9.73 29.05
N PHE A 37 -13.24 -8.44 29.02
CA PHE A 37 -14.16 -7.35 28.67
C PHE A 37 -13.78 -6.65 27.36
N TRP A 38 -12.85 -7.22 26.61
CA TRP A 38 -12.35 -6.66 25.36
C TRP A 38 -13.04 -7.32 24.17
N GLU A 39 -13.46 -6.50 23.22
CA GLU A 39 -13.96 -6.94 21.92
C GLU A 39 -12.96 -6.50 20.86
N ALA A 40 -12.56 -7.44 20.00
CA ALA A 40 -11.64 -7.14 18.92
C ALA A 40 -12.28 -6.15 17.92
N PRO A 41 -11.52 -5.18 17.40
CA PRO A 41 -12.03 -4.23 16.41
C PRO A 41 -12.45 -4.93 15.11
N TYR A 42 -11.79 -6.04 14.78
CA TYR A 42 -12.07 -6.88 13.62
C TYR A 42 -11.60 -8.32 13.89
N PRO A 43 -12.16 -9.32 13.19
CA PRO A 43 -11.76 -10.71 13.36
C PRO A 43 -10.39 -11.00 12.73
N ASP A 44 -9.70 -12.03 13.21
CA ASP A 44 -8.41 -12.51 12.67
C ASP A 44 -8.48 -12.83 11.16
N GLN A 45 -9.64 -13.25 10.65
CA GLN A 45 -9.86 -13.48 9.23
C GLN A 45 -9.72 -12.20 8.38
N ALA A 46 -10.03 -11.02 8.94
CA ALA A 46 -9.79 -9.75 8.24
C ALA A 46 -8.29 -9.53 8.01
N VAL A 47 -7.45 -9.96 8.95
CA VAL A 47 -5.99 -9.89 8.83
C VAL A 47 -5.47 -10.85 7.76
N ASP A 48 -6.06 -12.04 7.65
CA ASP A 48 -5.72 -12.99 6.58
C ASP A 48 -6.05 -12.43 5.18
N GLU A 49 -7.20 -11.75 5.04
CA GLU A 49 -7.58 -11.05 3.80
C GLU A 49 -6.62 -9.88 3.51
N ALA A 50 -6.28 -9.06 4.51
CA ALA A 50 -5.32 -7.96 4.37
C ALA A 50 -3.94 -8.47 3.94
N GLN A 51 -3.44 -9.54 4.56
CA GLN A 51 -2.17 -10.18 4.22
C GLN A 51 -2.14 -10.63 2.75
N GLN A 52 -3.23 -11.21 2.25
CA GLN A 52 -3.33 -11.64 0.85
C GLN A 52 -3.27 -10.42 -0.10
N LEU A 53 -3.97 -9.34 0.23
CA LEU A 53 -3.98 -8.11 -0.58
C LEU A 53 -2.62 -7.44 -0.59
N VAL A 54 -1.99 -7.24 0.57
CA VAL A 54 -0.67 -6.59 0.68
C VAL A 54 0.43 -7.41 0.01
N THR A 55 0.43 -8.73 0.22
CA THR A 55 1.37 -9.62 -0.48
C THR A 55 1.13 -9.64 -1.99
N GLY A 56 -0.14 -9.60 -2.40
CA GLY A 56 -0.56 -9.52 -3.80
C GLY A 56 -0.04 -8.24 -4.47
N MET A 57 -0.22 -7.09 -3.82
CA MET A 57 0.30 -5.79 -4.27
C MET A 57 1.81 -5.83 -4.43
N LEU A 58 2.52 -6.36 -3.43
CA LEU A 58 3.96 -6.50 -3.46
C LEU A 58 4.40 -7.29 -4.70
N HIS A 59 3.81 -8.47 -4.91
CA HIS A 59 4.14 -9.32 -6.05
C HIS A 59 3.79 -8.67 -7.39
N ALA A 60 2.65 -7.98 -7.48
CA ALA A 60 2.21 -7.28 -8.67
C ALA A 60 3.17 -6.14 -9.04
N ALA A 61 3.62 -5.36 -8.05
CA ALA A 61 4.57 -4.28 -8.24
C ALA A 61 5.92 -4.80 -8.74
N TYR A 62 6.52 -5.83 -8.10
CA TYR A 62 7.77 -6.41 -8.60
C TYR A 62 7.64 -7.05 -10.00
N ALA A 63 6.46 -7.55 -10.36
CA ALA A 63 6.23 -8.08 -11.71
C ALA A 63 6.29 -7.00 -12.81
N VAL A 64 6.12 -5.72 -12.48
CA VAL A 64 6.33 -4.60 -13.43
C VAL A 64 7.79 -4.52 -13.86
N ARG A 65 8.75 -4.85 -12.98
CA ARG A 65 10.18 -4.86 -13.31
C ARG A 65 10.52 -5.85 -14.43
N ASP A 66 9.80 -6.96 -14.49
CA ASP A 66 10.01 -7.99 -15.52
C ASP A 66 9.38 -7.62 -16.87
N LYS A 67 8.58 -6.56 -16.93
CA LYS A 67 7.99 -6.03 -18.17
C LYS A 67 9.01 -5.21 -18.94
N ASP A 68 8.93 -5.31 -20.26
CA ASP A 68 9.60 -4.37 -21.17
C ASP A 68 8.93 -3.00 -21.13
N GLU A 69 9.59 -2.01 -21.74
CA GLU A 69 9.17 -0.61 -21.72
C GLU A 69 7.79 -0.40 -22.37
N GLU A 70 7.49 -1.11 -23.47
CA GLU A 70 6.20 -1.03 -24.17
C GLU A 70 5.07 -1.55 -23.28
N ALA A 71 5.26 -2.70 -22.62
CA ALA A 71 4.28 -3.23 -21.70
C ALA A 71 4.09 -2.32 -20.48
N ARG A 72 5.15 -1.71 -19.94
CA ARG A 72 5.01 -0.73 -18.85
C ARG A 72 4.25 0.52 -19.28
N ALA A 73 4.55 1.05 -20.47
CA ALA A 73 3.84 2.20 -21.03
C ALA A 73 2.34 1.88 -21.23
N SER A 74 2.02 0.66 -21.69
CA SER A 74 0.62 0.22 -21.83
C SER A 74 -0.09 0.07 -20.48
N ILE A 75 0.59 -0.43 -19.44
CA ILE A 75 0.03 -0.50 -18.09
C ILE A 75 -0.18 0.90 -17.50
N ALA A 76 0.75 1.82 -17.77
CA ALA A 76 0.71 3.21 -17.33
C ALA A 76 -0.33 4.07 -18.08
N GLU A 77 -0.87 3.59 -19.20
CA GLU A 77 -1.75 4.37 -20.06
C GLU A 77 -3.03 4.79 -19.32
N GLY A 78 -3.25 6.11 -19.22
CA GLY A 78 -4.44 6.68 -18.60
C GLY A 78 -4.47 6.59 -17.07
N VAL A 79 -3.36 6.17 -16.44
CA VAL A 79 -3.21 6.14 -14.99
C VAL A 79 -2.97 7.56 -14.50
N GLN A 80 -3.76 7.98 -13.50
CA GLN A 80 -3.56 9.24 -12.80
C GLN A 80 -3.24 8.95 -11.35
N LEU A 81 -2.09 9.46 -10.87
CA LEU A 81 -1.77 9.41 -9.46
C LEU A 81 -2.80 10.21 -8.66
N ARG A 82 -3.19 9.67 -7.49
CA ARG A 82 -4.15 10.30 -6.59
C ARG A 82 -3.37 11.07 -5.54
N GLN A 83 -3.86 12.23 -5.14
CA GLN A 83 -3.29 13.01 -4.05
C GLN A 83 -4.17 12.84 -2.80
N PRO A 84 -3.60 12.87 -1.58
CA PRO A 84 -4.39 12.84 -0.36
C PRO A 84 -5.27 14.08 -0.24
N VAL A 85 -6.45 13.95 0.37
CA VAL A 85 -7.46 15.02 0.43
C VAL A 85 -6.98 16.26 1.19
N ALA A 86 -6.08 16.08 2.15
CA ALA A 86 -5.49 17.15 2.97
C ALA A 86 -4.39 17.96 2.25
N ALA A 87 -3.87 17.50 1.11
CA ALA A 87 -2.82 18.22 0.38
C ALA A 87 -3.33 19.41 -0.44
N ASN A 88 -4.64 19.63 -0.51
CA ASN A 88 -5.22 20.77 -1.25
C ASN A 88 -4.99 22.14 -0.59
N GLU A 89 -4.36 22.20 0.60
CA GLU A 89 -4.01 23.47 1.27
C GLU A 89 -2.51 23.78 1.26
N ALA A 90 -1.67 22.99 0.57
CA ALA A 90 -0.26 23.32 0.36
C ALA A 90 -0.09 24.06 -0.98
N GLU A 91 0.28 25.33 -0.85
CA GLU A 91 0.63 26.32 -1.86
C GLU A 91 1.34 25.79 -3.12
N GLU A 92 1.06 26.48 -4.22
CA GLU A 92 1.75 26.47 -5.50
C GLU A 92 3.27 26.19 -5.39
N ALA A 93 3.65 24.93 -5.52
CA ALA A 93 5.00 24.59 -5.94
C ALA A 93 5.06 24.80 -7.46
N GLU A 94 5.38 26.01 -7.89
CA GLU A 94 5.97 26.21 -9.22
C GLU A 94 7.29 25.42 -9.27
N GLY A 95 7.20 24.20 -9.80
CA GLY A 95 8.33 23.29 -9.98
C GLY A 95 8.27 22.68 -11.36
N ASP A 96 9.20 23.14 -12.20
CA ASP A 96 9.63 22.56 -13.48
C ASP A 96 9.09 21.13 -13.75
N THR A 97 8.07 21.01 -14.60
CA THR A 97 7.55 19.73 -15.10
C THR A 97 8.50 19.18 -16.17
N ALA A 98 9.77 19.00 -15.81
CA ALA A 98 10.77 18.31 -16.61
C ALA A 98 10.99 16.90 -16.04
N GLY A 99 9.92 16.10 -16.07
CA GLY A 99 9.95 14.70 -15.72
C GLY A 99 8.57 14.12 -16.01
N GLY A 100 8.35 13.66 -17.25
CA GLY A 100 7.16 12.86 -17.52
C GLY A 100 7.11 11.75 -16.46
N GLU A 101 5.97 11.59 -15.80
CA GLU A 101 5.77 10.57 -14.76
C GLU A 101 6.37 9.26 -15.29
N ASP A 102 7.44 8.76 -14.65
CA ASP A 102 8.16 7.61 -15.20
C ASP A 102 7.18 6.45 -15.35
N ASN A 103 7.19 5.80 -16.52
CA ASN A 103 6.26 4.71 -16.82
C ASN A 103 6.34 3.58 -15.77
N THR A 104 7.47 3.44 -15.06
CA THR A 104 7.58 2.50 -13.94
C THR A 104 6.72 2.95 -12.76
N THR A 105 6.80 4.20 -12.35
CA THR A 105 5.97 4.79 -11.28
C THR A 105 4.49 4.61 -11.58
N LEU A 106 4.06 5.02 -12.79
CA LEU A 106 2.67 4.89 -13.21
C LEU A 106 2.22 3.42 -13.32
N ALA A 107 3.06 2.55 -13.87
CA ALA A 107 2.71 1.14 -13.97
C ALA A 107 2.60 0.46 -12.60
N ILE A 108 3.44 0.83 -11.62
CA ILE A 108 3.31 0.36 -10.23
C ILE A 108 1.98 0.83 -9.66
N ALA A 109 1.66 2.12 -9.76
CA ALA A 109 0.40 2.67 -9.27
C ALA A 109 -0.81 1.93 -9.87
N ALA A 110 -0.78 1.67 -11.17
CA ALA A 110 -1.84 0.95 -11.88
C ALA A 110 -2.08 -0.45 -11.32
N VAL A 111 -1.02 -1.21 -11.05
CA VAL A 111 -1.15 -2.62 -10.63
C VAL A 111 -1.50 -2.77 -9.16
N ILE A 112 -1.14 -1.82 -8.30
CA ILE A 112 -1.47 -1.87 -6.86
C ILE A 112 -2.84 -1.26 -6.56
N THR A 113 -3.32 -0.31 -7.38
CA THR A 113 -4.61 0.38 -7.18
C THR A 113 -5.79 -0.58 -6.91
N PRO A 114 -6.00 -1.68 -7.66
CA PRO A 114 -7.14 -2.57 -7.42
C PRO A 114 -7.12 -3.18 -6.02
N ASP A 115 -5.95 -3.57 -5.52
CA ASP A 115 -5.83 -4.19 -4.21
C ASP A 115 -5.85 -3.15 -3.08
N LEU A 116 -5.37 -1.91 -3.31
CA LEU A 116 -5.60 -0.79 -2.39
C LEU A 116 -7.10 -0.49 -2.21
N ASN A 117 -7.87 -0.45 -3.29
CA ASN A 117 -9.33 -0.26 -3.18
C ASN A 117 -10.01 -1.42 -2.44
N ARG A 118 -9.54 -2.66 -2.64
CA ARG A 118 -10.06 -3.83 -1.91
C ARG A 118 -9.71 -3.80 -0.43
N LEU A 119 -8.50 -3.33 -0.11
CA LEU A 119 -8.04 -3.19 1.27
C LEU A 119 -8.85 -2.12 2.00
N GLN A 120 -9.12 -1.00 1.31
CA GLN A 120 -10.01 0.03 1.82
C GLN A 120 -11.45 -0.48 2.03
N GLU A 121 -12.01 -1.22 1.07
CA GLU A 121 -13.34 -1.83 1.21
C GLU A 121 -13.38 -2.86 2.35
N LEU A 122 -12.29 -3.61 2.54
CA LEU A 122 -12.13 -4.50 3.69
C LEU A 122 -12.14 -3.71 5.01
N SER A 123 -11.45 -2.56 5.09
CA SER A 123 -11.49 -1.69 6.27
C SER A 123 -12.89 -1.15 6.54
N LYS A 124 -13.59 -0.66 5.51
CA LYS A 124 -14.97 -0.15 5.61
C LYS A 124 -15.95 -1.18 6.15
N ARG A 125 -15.73 -2.48 5.91
CA ARG A 125 -16.54 -3.57 6.49
C ARG A 125 -16.43 -3.65 8.02
N TYR A 126 -15.37 -3.12 8.59
CA TYR A 126 -15.07 -3.10 10.02
C TYR A 126 -14.92 -1.67 10.56
N GLU A 127 -15.77 -0.76 10.06
CA GLU A 127 -15.85 0.63 10.55
C GLU A 127 -14.51 1.39 10.48
N ASP A 128 -13.73 1.12 9.42
CA ASP A 128 -12.41 1.70 9.16
C ASP A 128 -11.33 1.36 10.21
N ALA A 129 -11.61 0.44 11.14
CA ALA A 129 -10.69 0.09 12.22
C ALA A 129 -9.47 -0.73 11.75
N LEU A 130 -9.47 -1.26 10.52
CA LEU A 130 -8.35 -2.06 10.00
C LEU A 130 -7.25 -1.21 9.39
N ILE A 131 -7.60 -0.06 8.83
CA ILE A 131 -6.71 0.81 8.07
C ILE A 131 -6.92 2.25 8.55
N GLU A 132 -6.18 2.62 9.57
CA GLU A 132 -6.17 3.97 10.14
C GLU A 132 -4.94 4.76 9.64
N ASP A 133 -4.72 5.96 10.17
CA ASP A 133 -3.62 6.83 9.75
C ASP A 133 -2.24 6.15 9.90
N GLU A 134 -2.05 5.32 10.93
CA GLU A 134 -0.81 4.57 11.18
C GLU A 134 -0.63 3.48 10.11
N GLU A 135 -1.66 2.68 9.83
CA GLU A 135 -1.60 1.64 8.80
C GLU A 135 -1.44 2.23 7.39
N ILE A 136 -2.01 3.40 7.12
CA ILE A 136 -1.80 4.12 5.87
C ILE A 136 -0.34 4.55 5.73
N ALA A 137 0.28 5.05 6.79
CA ALA A 137 1.69 5.42 6.79
C ALA A 137 2.60 4.20 6.55
N ASP A 138 2.29 3.08 7.20
CA ASP A 138 2.99 1.81 7.04
C ASP A 138 2.88 1.24 5.62
N LEU A 139 1.68 1.26 5.04
CA LEU A 139 1.46 0.87 3.65
C LEU A 139 2.22 1.76 2.67
N ALA A 140 2.24 3.08 2.93
CA ALA A 140 3.00 4.02 2.11
C ALA A 140 4.52 3.77 2.22
N GLU A 141 5.01 3.37 3.39
CA GLU A 141 6.41 2.97 3.60
C GLU A 141 6.75 1.68 2.83
N ILE A 142 5.91 0.65 2.93
CA ILE A 142 6.06 -0.61 2.17
C ILE A 142 6.20 -0.32 0.67
N ILE A 143 5.27 0.49 0.11
CA ILE A 143 5.31 0.85 -1.31
C ILE A 143 6.51 1.76 -1.62
N GLY A 144 6.94 2.60 -0.69
CA GLY A 144 8.17 3.39 -0.81
C GLY A 144 9.42 2.52 -0.96
N ILE A 145 9.54 1.45 -0.19
CA ILE A 145 10.64 0.46 -0.33
C ILE A 145 10.61 -0.16 -1.74
N VAL A 146 9.43 -0.59 -2.19
CA VAL A 146 9.24 -1.17 -3.53
C VAL A 146 9.63 -0.19 -4.63
N ALA A 147 9.21 1.07 -4.50
CA ALA A 147 9.53 2.12 -5.45
C ALA A 147 11.05 2.33 -5.56
N ASN A 148 11.74 2.41 -4.42
CA ASN A 148 13.20 2.54 -4.37
C ASN A 148 13.92 1.35 -5.03
N ASP A 149 13.45 0.12 -4.78
CA ASP A 149 14.01 -1.09 -5.40
C ASP A 149 13.84 -1.13 -6.91
N MET A 150 12.84 -0.42 -7.43
CA MET A 150 12.48 -0.37 -8.84
C MET A 150 13.00 0.89 -9.56
N GLY A 151 13.57 1.84 -8.83
CA GLY A 151 13.97 3.14 -9.37
C GLY A 151 12.79 4.04 -9.73
N ALA A 152 11.63 3.81 -9.14
CA ALA A 152 10.43 4.63 -9.29
C ALA A 152 10.39 5.77 -8.27
N ASP A 153 9.46 6.70 -8.45
CA ASP A 153 9.25 7.81 -7.52
C ASP A 153 8.50 7.34 -6.26
N ALA A 154 9.25 7.15 -5.17
CA ALA A 154 8.72 6.73 -3.88
C ALA A 154 7.75 7.76 -3.27
N ALA A 155 8.01 9.06 -3.44
CA ALA A 155 7.15 10.10 -2.87
C ALA A 155 5.80 10.16 -3.60
N ALA A 156 5.83 10.07 -4.94
CA ALA A 156 4.62 10.05 -5.76
C ALA A 156 3.75 8.81 -5.48
N LEU A 157 4.36 7.63 -5.33
CA LEU A 157 3.64 6.41 -4.98
C LEU A 157 3.10 6.44 -3.54
N ALA A 158 3.86 6.96 -2.58
CA ALA A 158 3.39 7.13 -1.21
C ALA A 158 2.21 8.10 -1.13
N ALA A 159 2.19 9.18 -1.93
CA ALA A 159 1.04 10.08 -2.03
C ALA A 159 -0.17 9.38 -2.68
N HIS A 160 0.06 8.56 -3.70
CA HIS A 160 -0.99 7.77 -4.35
C HIS A 160 -1.64 6.75 -3.41
N VAL A 161 -0.86 6.02 -2.61
CA VAL A 161 -1.39 5.09 -1.60
C VAL A 161 -2.35 5.80 -0.66
N ARG A 162 -1.91 6.94 -0.09
CA ARG A 162 -2.75 7.78 0.79
C ARG A 162 -4.02 8.24 0.08
N GLY A 163 -3.89 8.82 -1.12
CA GLY A 163 -5.04 9.31 -1.88
C GLY A 163 -6.02 8.23 -2.34
N VAL A 164 -5.62 6.96 -2.44
CA VAL A 164 -6.55 5.84 -2.71
C VAL A 164 -7.26 5.41 -1.43
N VAL A 165 -6.51 5.22 -0.34
CA VAL A 165 -7.05 4.62 0.90
C VAL A 165 -7.84 5.63 1.74
N GLU A 166 -7.58 6.92 1.63
CA GLU A 166 -8.34 7.99 2.30
C GLU A 166 -9.69 8.33 1.60
N SER A 167 -10.00 7.70 0.46
CA SER A 167 -11.11 8.13 -0.45
C SER A 167 -12.53 7.64 -0.13
#